data_AF-A0A2V0MYX5-F1
#
_entry.id   AF-A0A2V0MYX5-F1
#
_cell.length_a   1.000
_cell.length_b   1.000
_cell.length_c   1.000
_cell.angle_alpha   90.00
_cell.angle_beta   90.00
_cell.angle_gamma   90.00
#
_symmetry.space_group_name_H-M   'P 1'
#
loop_
_entity.id
_entity.type
_entity.pdbx_description
1 polymer ?
#
loop_
_entity_poly.entity_id
_entity_poly.type
_entity_poly.pdbx_seq_one_letter_code
_entity_poly.pdbx_strand_id
1 'polypeptide(L)'
;MNPGELAALALLLGVFLPGAWIASHGEPRSRLVGLEFAGVAAVMTVMVVAVAWQRNSDLIVALVLALVTLPGTLVFTRLLVGKT
;
A
#
# COMPACT_ATOMS: atom_id res chain seq x y z
N MET A 1 -23.62 3.30 -3.88
CA MET A 1 -22.21 3.00 -4.12
C MET A 1 -21.78 3.74 -5.38
N ASN A 2 -20.94 4.75 -5.22
CA ASN A 2 -20.33 5.48 -6.34
C ASN A 2 -19.31 4.55 -7.05
N PRO A 3 -18.99 4.73 -8.35
CA PRO A 3 -18.01 3.88 -9.05
C PRO A 3 -16.64 3.87 -8.36
N GLY A 4 -16.25 5.00 -7.75
CA GLY A 4 -15.01 5.11 -6.98
C GLY A 4 -15.01 4.26 -5.71
N GLU A 5 -16.15 4.09 -5.02
CA GLU A 5 -16.23 3.23 -3.84
C GLU A 5 -16.08 1.75 -4.22
N LEU A 6 -16.66 1.35 -5.35
CA LEU A 6 -16.47 0.01 -5.93
C LEU A 6 -15.00 -0.23 -6.31
N ALA A 7 -14.35 0.75 -6.94
CA ALA A 7 -12.93 0.66 -7.28
C ALA A 7 -12.04 0.57 -6.03
N ALA A 8 -12.35 1.33 -4.97
CA ALA A 8 -11.64 1.26 -3.69
C ALA A 8 -11.80 -0.11 -3.02
N LEU A 9 -13.02 -0.68 -3.03
CA LEU A 9 -13.27 -2.03 -2.52
C LEU A 9 -12.52 -3.10 -3.34
N ALA A 10 -12.48 -2.96 -4.66
CA ALA A 10 -11.73 -3.87 -5.52
C ALA A 10 -10.22 -3.80 -5.24
N LEU A 11 -9.67 -2.61 -4.99
CA LEU A 11 -8.26 -2.45 -4.60
C LEU A 11 -7.96 -3.05 -3.22
N LEU A 12 -8.84 -2.84 -2.25
CA LEU A 12 -8.70 -3.40 -0.90
C LEU A 12 -8.74 -4.93 -0.92
N LEU A 13 -9.75 -5.50 -1.57
CA LEU A 13 -9.94 -6.95 -1.58
C LEU A 13 -8.98 -7.66 -2.55
N GLY A 14 -8.65 -7.02 -3.67
CA GLY A 14 -7.85 -7.62 -4.74
C GLY A 14 -6.35 -7.49 -4.57
N VAL A 15 -5.85 -6.40 -3.99
CA VAL A 15 -4.40 -6.15 -3.88
C VAL A 15 -3.96 -6.01 -2.43
N PHE A 16 -4.70 -5.24 -1.61
CA PHE A 16 -4.28 -4.97 -0.24
C PHE A 16 -4.36 -6.23 0.64
N LEU A 17 -5.47 -6.96 0.64
CA LEU A 17 -5.62 -8.21 1.41
C LEU A 17 -4.55 -9.27 1.08
N PRO A 18 -4.34 -9.66 -0.20
CA PRO A 18 -3.31 -10.64 -0.52
C PRO A 18 -1.89 -10.11 -0.26
N GLY A 19 -1.64 -8.82 -0.51
CA GLY A 19 -0.35 -8.19 -0.18
C GLY A 19 -0.05 -8.24 1.32
N ALA A 20 -1.03 -7.90 2.16
CA ALA A 20 -0.93 -7.99 3.61
C ALA A 20 -0.75 -9.44 4.09
N TRP A 21 -1.45 -10.39 3.47
CA TRP A 21 -1.30 -11.81 3.79
C TRP A 21 0.13 -12.29 3.54
N ILE A 22 0.69 -11.98 2.37
CA ILE A 22 2.08 -12.34 2.01
C ILE A 22 3.09 -11.59 2.89
N ALA A 23 2.81 -10.34 3.24
CA ALA A 23 3.64 -9.56 4.17
C ALA A 23 3.71 -10.19 5.57
N SER A 24 2.62 -10.84 6.01
CA SER A 24 2.55 -11.56 7.28
C SER A 24 3.10 -12.99 7.21
N HIS A 25 2.93 -13.68 6.09
CA HIS A 25 3.27 -15.10 5.93
C HIS A 25 4.21 -15.31 4.74
N GLY A 26 5.48 -15.57 5.01
CA GLY A 26 6.45 -15.93 3.97
C GLY A 26 7.91 -15.75 4.41
N GLU A 27 8.82 -16.11 3.50
CA GLU A 27 10.24 -15.81 3.64
C GLU A 27 10.49 -14.30 3.78
N PRO A 28 11.56 -13.87 4.46
CA PRO A 28 11.84 -12.45 4.70
C PRO A 28 11.78 -11.58 3.43
N ARG A 29 12.24 -12.10 2.29
CA ARG A 29 12.21 -11.38 1.00
C ARG A 29 10.79 -11.25 0.45
N SER A 30 10.00 -12.33 0.47
CA SER A 30 8.60 -12.31 0.05
C SER A 30 7.74 -11.37 0.91
N ARG A 31 8.05 -11.26 2.20
CA ARG A 31 7.36 -10.33 3.10
C ARG A 31 7.58 -8.86 2.75
N LEU A 32 8.78 -8.49 2.28
CA LEU A 32 9.06 -7.13 1.80
C LEU A 32 8.30 -6.80 0.54
N VAL A 33 8.25 -7.74 -0.41
CA VAL A 33 7.50 -7.58 -1.66
C VAL A 33 6.01 -7.44 -1.34
N GLY A 34 5.46 -8.30 -0.48
CA GLY A 34 4.06 -8.18 -0.03
C GLY A 34 3.75 -6.85 0.64
N LEU A 35 4.67 -6.34 1.47
CA LEU A 35 4.53 -5.04 2.14
C LEU A 35 4.50 -3.89 1.14
N GLU A 36 5.35 -3.92 0.10
CA GLU A 36 5.36 -2.90 -0.94
C GLU A 36 4.08 -2.89 -1.78
N PHE A 37 3.62 -4.06 -2.21
CA PHE A 37 2.36 -4.16 -2.94
C PHE A 37 1.17 -3.71 -2.08
N ALA A 38 1.16 -4.02 -0.78
CA ALA A 38 0.15 -3.52 0.15
C ALA A 38 0.24 -2.00 0.31
N GLY A 39 1.44 -1.43 0.37
CA GLY A 39 1.67 0.02 0.44
C GLY A 39 1.13 0.76 -0.79
N VAL A 40 1.46 0.28 -1.99
CA VAL A 40 0.94 0.85 -3.25
C VAL A 40 -0.59 0.75 -3.32
N ALA A 41 -1.16 -0.39 -2.91
CA ALA A 41 -2.61 -0.56 -2.87
C ALA A 41 -3.29 0.42 -1.90
N ALA A 42 -2.69 0.66 -0.74
CA ALA A 42 -3.19 1.64 0.23
C ALA A 42 -3.18 3.06 -0.34
N VAL A 43 -2.08 3.49 -0.98
CA VAL A 43 -1.98 4.80 -1.66
C VAL A 43 -3.08 4.95 -2.71
N MET A 44 -3.22 3.96 -3.59
CA MET A 44 -4.23 3.97 -4.65
C MET A 44 -5.65 4.02 -4.09
N THR A 45 -5.92 3.28 -3.01
CA THR A 45 -7.23 3.28 -2.35
C THR A 45 -7.56 4.66 -1.80
N VAL A 46 -6.63 5.31 -1.08
CA VAL A 46 -6.83 6.66 -0.53
C VAL A 46 -7.06 7.67 -1.66
N MET A 47 -6.30 7.56 -2.76
CA MET A 47 -6.45 8.44 -3.92
C MET A 47 -7.83 8.27 -4.59
N VAL A 48 -8.28 7.04 -4.81
CA VAL A 48 -9.60 6.75 -5.40
C VAL A 48 -10.73 7.26 -4.51
N VAL A 49 -10.63 7.06 -3.19
CA VAL A 49 -11.61 7.55 -2.22
C VAL A 49 -11.65 9.09 -2.19
N ALA A 50 -10.48 9.75 -2.19
CA ALA A 50 -10.39 11.21 -2.23
C ALA A 50 -11.09 11.79 -3.47
N VAL A 51 -10.88 11.17 -4.64
CA VAL A 51 -11.54 11.55 -5.90
C VAL A 51 -13.05 11.25 -5.85
N ALA A 52 -13.44 10.10 -5.31
CA ALA A 52 -14.85 9.69 -5.22
C ALA A 52 -15.69 10.62 -4.33
N TRP A 53 -15.09 11.16 -3.27
CA TRP A 53 -15.73 12.10 -2.35
C TRP A 53 -15.46 13.58 -2.69
N GLN A 54 -14.75 13.86 -3.79
CA GLN A 54 -14.39 15.23 -4.22
C GLN A 54 -13.65 16.02 -3.13
N ARG A 55 -12.88 15.33 -2.28
CA ARG A 55 -12.09 15.92 -1.20
C ARG A 55 -10.62 15.98 -1.60
N ASN A 56 -10.24 17.07 -2.27
CA ASN A 56 -8.85 17.26 -2.71
C ASN A 56 -7.83 17.28 -1.56
N SER A 57 -8.23 17.68 -0.35
CA SER A 57 -7.33 17.67 0.81
C SER A 57 -6.83 16.27 1.17
N ASP A 58 -7.60 15.22 0.88
CA ASP A 58 -7.24 13.84 1.21
C ASP A 58 -6.15 13.29 0.25
N LEU A 59 -5.92 13.94 -0.90
CA LEU A 59 -4.81 13.61 -1.80
C LEU A 59 -3.44 13.89 -1.17
N ILE A 60 -3.37 14.82 -0.22
CA ILE A 60 -2.14 15.07 0.55
C ILE A 60 -1.76 13.81 1.34
N VAL A 61 -2.74 13.09 1.88
CA VAL A 61 -2.51 11.82 2.62
C VAL A 61 -1.95 10.76 1.68
N ALA A 62 -2.53 10.61 0.48
CA ALA A 62 -2.02 9.69 -0.53
C ALA A 62 -0.57 10.01 -0.93
N LEU A 63 -0.26 11.30 -1.14
CA LEU A 63 1.09 11.77 -1.47
C LEU A 63 2.10 11.45 -0.36
N VAL A 64 1.75 11.77 0.89
CA VAL A 64 2.64 11.50 2.03
C VAL A 64 2.87 10.00 2.20
N LEU A 65 1.82 9.17 2.08
CA LEU A 65 1.97 7.72 2.14
C LEU A 65 2.93 7.22 1.05
N ALA A 66 2.78 7.67 -0.19
CA ALA A 66 3.64 7.28 -1.31
C ALA A 66 5.12 7.66 -1.06
N LEU A 67 5.37 8.80 -0.42
CA LEU A 67 6.73 9.22 -0.08
C LEU A 67 7.33 8.40 1.05
N VAL A 68 6.53 7.87 1.97
CA VAL A 68 6.98 7.11 3.13
C VAL A 68 7.18 5.62 2.81
N THR A 69 6.49 5.06 1.81
CA THR A 69 6.68 3.64 1.44
C THR A 69 8.12 3.36 1.02
N LEU A 70 8.71 4.23 0.19
CA LEU A 70 10.08 4.10 -0.32
C LEU A 70 11.17 4.04 0.77
N PRO A 71 11.30 5.00 1.70
CA PRO A 71 12.29 4.91 2.77
C PRO A 71 11.99 3.74 3.71
N GLY A 72 10.71 3.40 3.93
CA GLY A 72 10.32 2.27 4.76
C GLY A 72 10.88 0.94 4.25
N THR A 73 10.69 0.63 2.97
CA THR A 73 11.22 -0.61 2.38
C THR A 73 12.74 -0.58 2.22
N LEU A 74 13.37 0.57 1.94
CA LEU A 74 14.83 0.67 1.93
C LEU A 74 15.44 0.33 3.30
N VAL A 75 14.84 0.82 4.39
CA VAL A 75 15.27 0.50 5.76
C VAL A 75 15.14 -1.01 6.01
N PHE A 76 14.00 -1.61 5.70
CA PHE A 76 13.83 -3.05 5.91
C PHE A 76 14.71 -3.92 5.01
N THR A 77 14.95 -3.49 3.77
CA THR A 77 15.86 -4.16 2.84
C THR A 77 17.28 -4.16 3.40
N ARG A 78 17.74 -3.01 3.93
CA ARG A 78 19.06 -2.90 4.57
C ARG A 78 19.18 -3.83 5.79
N LEU A 79 18.15 -3.90 6.63
CA LEU A 79 18.13 -4.78 7.80
C LEU A 79 18.18 -6.27 7.41
N LEU A 80 17.55 -6.64 6.29
CA LEU A 80 17.60 -8.00 5.77
C LEU A 80 19.01 -8.37 5.27
N VAL A 81 19.66 -7.47 4.53
CA VAL A 81 21.02 -7.70 4.00
C VAL A 81 22.04 -7.86 5.14
N GLY A 82 21.90 -7.12 6.24
CA GLY A 82 22.79 -7.23 7.39
C GLY A 82 22.64 -8.51 8.23
N LYS A 83 21.68 -9.39 7.90
CA LYS A 83 21.41 -10.64 8.62
C LYS A 83 21.86 -11.89 7.85
N THR A 84 22.41 -11.70 6.64
CA THR A 84 23.11 -12.70 5.83
C THR A 84 24.61 -12.57 5.99
#